data_AF-A0A3D4H958-F1
#
_entry.id   AF-A0A3D4H958-F1
#
_cell.length_a   1.000
_cell.length_b   1.000
_cell.length_c   1.000
_cell.angle_alpha   90.00
_cell.angle_beta   90.00
_cell.angle_gamma   90.00
#
_symmetry.space_group_name_H-M   'P 1'
#
loop_
_entity.id
_entity.type
_entity.pdbx_description
1 polymer ?
#
loop_
_entity_poly.entity_id
_entity_poly.type
_entity_poly.pdbx_seq_one_letter_code
_entity_poly.pdbx_strand_id
1 'polypeptide(L)' 'MLKVYSYKGCDGCRKALKWLDAKGIDYENVAIRETPPANRELETMLN' A
#
# COMPACT_ATOMS: atom_id res chain seq x y z
N MET A 1 -12.07 -3.60 -1.49
CA MET A 1 -10.74 -4.24 -1.59
C MET A 1 -9.72 -3.24 -1.11
N LEU A 2 -8.83 -3.62 -0.17
CA LEU A 2 -7.81 -2.71 0.37
C LEU A 2 -6.72 -2.48 -0.69
N LYS A 3 -6.33 -1.23 -0.94
CA LYS A 3 -5.15 -0.90 -1.75
C LYS A 3 -4.01 -0.46 -0.85
N VAL A 4 -2.86 -1.08 -1.00
CA VAL A 4 -1.66 -0.76 -0.23
C VAL A 4 -0.60 -0.21 -1.19
N TYR A 5 -0.34 1.08 -1.07
CA TYR A 5 0.75 1.73 -1.81
C TYR A 5 2.07 1.47 -1.08
N SER A 6 2.96 0.68 -1.68
CA SER A 6 4.24 0.31 -1.08
C SER A 6 5.43 0.71 -1.93
N TYR A 7 6.56 0.92 -1.26
CA TYR A 7 7.86 1.10 -1.90
C TYR A 7 8.74 -0.11 -1.64
N LYS A 8 9.33 -0.72 -2.68
CA LYS A 8 10.17 -1.92 -2.58
C LYS A 8 11.31 -1.79 -1.55
N GLY A 9 11.93 -0.62 -1.47
CA GLY A 9 13.02 -0.34 -0.53
C GLY A 9 12.57 0.03 0.90
N CYS A 10 11.27 0.02 1.20
CA CYS A 10 10.73 0.37 2.51
C CYS A 10 10.56 -0.87 3.39
N ASP A 11 11.39 -1.00 4.41
CA ASP A 11 11.36 -2.12 5.36
C ASP A 11 10.04 -2.19 6.14
N GLY A 12 9.50 -1.04 6.53
CA GLY A 12 8.20 -0.94 7.20
C GLY A 12 7.06 -1.46 6.33
N CYS A 13 7.09 -1.11 5.04
CA CYS A 13 6.10 -1.54 4.06
C CYS A 13 6.13 -3.07 3.89
N ARG A 14 7.33 -3.66 3.76
CA ARG A 14 7.48 -5.12 3.68
C ARG A 14 6.94 -5.84 4.93
N LYS A 15 7.13 -5.27 6.12
CA LYS A 15 6.58 -5.83 7.37
C LYS A 15 5.05 -5.72 7.41
N ALA A 16 4.49 -4.60 6.95
CA ALA A 16 3.05 -4.41 6.88
C ALA A 16 2.37 -5.41 5.93
N LEU A 17 2.91 -5.63 4.74
CA LEU A 17 2.39 -6.61 3.79
C LEU A 17 2.40 -8.03 4.38
N LYS A 18 3.51 -8.45 5.01
CA LYS A 18 3.58 -9.73 5.71
C LYS A 18 2.53 -9.89 6.82
N TRP A 19 2.23 -8.80 7.53
CA TRP A 19 1.19 -8.82 8.56
C TRP A 19 -0.20 -9.01 7.95
N LEU A 20 -0.49 -8.34 6.82
CA LEU A 20 -1.74 -8.52 6.09
C LEU A 20 -1.89 -9.95 5.56
N ASP A 21 -0.82 -10.51 4.98
CA ASP A 21 -0.76 -11.90 4.51
C ASP A 21 -1.04 -12.88 5.66
N ALA A 22 -0.38 -12.69 6.81
CA ALA A 22 -0.57 -13.54 7.98
C ALA A 22 -1.98 -13.47 8.59
N LYS A 23 -2.71 -12.39 8.32
CA LYS A 23 -4.10 -12.20 8.73
C LYS A 23 -5.10 -12.68 7.67
N GLY A 24 -4.64 -13.09 6.49
CA GLY A 24 -5.51 -13.45 5.36
C GLY A 24 -6.37 -12.29 4.89
N ILE A 25 -5.88 -11.05 5.02
CA ILE A 25 -6.60 -9.86 4.55
C ILE A 25 -6.27 -9.68 3.08
N ASP A 26 -7.29 -9.66 2.22
CA ASP A 26 -7.11 -9.39 0.80
C ASP A 26 -6.76 -7.92 0.55
N TYR A 27 -5.65 -7.71 -0.15
CA TYR A 27 -5.21 -6.38 -0.58
C TYR A 27 -4.56 -6.42 -1.96
N GLU A 28 -4.62 -5.29 -2.65
CA GLU A 28 -3.87 -5.01 -3.85
C GLU A 28 -2.60 -4.23 -3.49
N ASN A 29 -1.43 -4.78 -3.80
CA ASN A 29 -0.16 -4.08 -3.59
C ASN A 29 0.20 -3.24 -4.81
N VAL A 30 0.27 -1.92 -4.64
CA VAL A 30 0.58 -0.96 -5.70
C VAL A 30 1.95 -0.35 -5.46
N ALA A 31 2.86 -0.45 -6.44
CA ALA A 31 4.20 0.12 -6.34
C ALA A 31 4.12 1.64 -6.51
N ILE A 32 4.26 2.41 -5.42
CA ILE A 32 4.01 3.86 -5.42
C ILE A 32 4.92 4.67 -6.36
N ARG A 33 6.10 4.12 -6.71
CA ARG A 33 7.04 4.77 -7.64
C ARG A 33 6.71 4.54 -9.11
N GLU A 34 6.06 3.44 -9.42
CA GLU A 34 5.69 3.06 -10.79
C GLU A 34 4.27 3.54 -11.09
N THR A 35 3.38 3.40 -10.11
CA THR A 35 1.98 3.78 -10.18
C THR A 35 1.65 4.70 -8.99
N PRO A 36 1.96 6.00 -9.09
CA PRO A 36 1.58 6.95 -8.07
C PRO A 36 0.05 7.06 -7.97
N PRO A 37 -0.51 7.31 -6.76
CA PRO A 37 -1.94 7.53 -6.60
C PRO A 37 -2.39 8.79 -7.34
N ALA A 38 -3.65 8.84 -7.75
CA ALA A 38 -4.24 10.07 -8.26
C ALA A 38 -4.40 11.10 -7.14
N ASN A 39 -4.44 12.40 -7.49
CA ASN A 39 -4.61 13.48 -6.51
C ASN A 39 -5.82 13.27 -5.57
N ARG A 40 -6.95 12.82 -6.11
CA ARG A 40 -8.15 12.51 -5.31
C ARG A 40 -7.94 11.38 -4.30
N GLU A 41 -7.17 10.35 -4.69
CA GLU A 41 -6.85 9.24 -3.77
C GLU A 41 -5.88 9.71 -2.68
N LEU A 42 -4.90 10.55 -3.05
CA LEU A 42 -3.95 11.12 -2.09
C LEU A 42 -4.65 12.03 -1.06
N GLU A 43 -5.60 12.86 -1.50
CA GLU A 43 -6.44 13.68 -0.60
C GLU A 43 -7.20 12.84 0.42
N THR A 44 -7.60 11.62 0.07
CA THR A 44 -8.31 10.71 1.00
C THR A 44 -7.38 10.16 2.08
N MET A 45 -6.07 10.09 1.83
CA MET A 45 -5.07 9.56 2.77
C MET A 45 -4.51 10.61 3.73
N LEU A 46 -4.56 11.88 3.34
CA LEU A 46 -3.93 13.00 4.05
C LEU A 46 -4.90 13.82 4.91
N ASN A 47 -6.21 13.65 4.70
CA ASN A 47 -7.29 14.32 5.45
C ASN A 47 -7.93 13.36 6.45
#